data_AF-A0A7L5EFL1-F1
#
_entry.id   AF-A0A7L5EFL1-F1
#
_cell.length_a   1.000
_cell.length_b   1.000
_cell.length_c   1.000
_cell.angle_alpha   90.00
_cell.angle_beta   90.00
_cell.angle_gamma   90.00
#
_symmetry.space_group_name_H-M   'P 1'
#
loop_
_entity.id
_entity.type
_entity.pdbx_description
1 polymer ?
#
loop_
_entity_poly.entity_id
_entity_poly.type
_entity_poly.pdbx_seq_one_letter_code
_entity_poly.pdbx_strand_id
1 'polypeptide(L)'
;MEDIFKKEMITPNPNFVKKFYFLDYFYILLKSVKMHSDENEILEEFKILKKKYLLGESKYKRLTADDEKLTKKQLAKFAYTFQQVISESIDYNLITRKNANSKIIDSEKKSIFLTPSGESALQEYEKGKLSFNLFMLKKMEEKHFSFYQLLKLCYEDNTLKNGLLIFPIYSGLKLDFDKSTFTTNQHVFDYSKALMKRLEEDIRKYTKKQIVSLQEEEGKLISKLKFDKLIGENPCESFNTEKYNSVLSHFRKYWLNYFLKNIYNYNYSFDVFNIWVERAKQAGVLYSTEFFPDFSGRIVYPTSIITKNVKNGDFMKVFEYSDSESLYVHKPLWDDNNQTEFVKTLLDEYYILQKTRKTHFINLLDLKERVCFKLRIPSFVFDDSLEHTYLLNLQGKLKIQISLEADRLPYETNAMYLKREPVLINGKLKNIIAINYN
;
A
#
# COMPACT_ATOMS: atom_id res chain seq x y z
N MET A 1 -42.42 23.75 -4.29
CA MET A 1 -42.12 22.62 -5.20
C MET A 1 -41.43 23.25 -6.39
N GLU A 2 -40.14 23.10 -6.68
CA GLU A 2 -39.17 22.04 -6.38
C GLU A 2 -37.78 22.67 -6.23
N ASP A 3 -37.06 22.33 -5.16
CA ASP A 3 -35.59 22.12 -5.20
C ASP A 3 -35.20 21.22 -4.00
N ILE A 4 -35.96 20.12 -3.81
CA ILE A 4 -35.78 19.18 -2.68
C ILE A 4 -34.78 18.05 -3.03
N PHE A 5 -34.18 18.08 -4.22
CA PHE A 5 -33.17 17.11 -4.63
C PHE A 5 -31.94 17.77 -5.25
N LYS A 6 -31.30 18.70 -4.52
CA LYS A 6 -29.84 18.81 -4.66
C LYS A 6 -29.25 17.52 -4.11
N LYS A 7 -29.02 16.56 -5.00
CA LYS A 7 -28.20 15.38 -4.72
C LYS A 7 -26.89 15.92 -4.16
N GLU A 8 -26.64 15.75 -2.86
CA GLU A 8 -25.39 16.20 -2.25
C GLU A 8 -24.25 15.57 -3.02
N MET A 9 -23.52 16.38 -3.80
CA MET A 9 -22.41 15.87 -4.58
C MET A 9 -21.27 15.56 -3.61
N ILE A 10 -20.95 14.28 -3.49
CA ILE A 10 -19.76 13.80 -2.79
C ILE A 10 -18.57 14.59 -3.35
N THR A 11 -17.88 15.35 -2.49
CA THR A 11 -16.74 16.19 -2.86
C THR A 11 -15.49 15.63 -2.17
N PRO A 12 -14.69 14.79 -2.85
CA PRO A 12 -13.50 14.19 -2.25
C PRO A 12 -12.42 15.22 -1.90
N ASN A 13 -11.76 15.01 -0.77
CA ASN A 13 -10.64 15.83 -0.33
C ASN A 13 -9.52 14.99 0.31
N PRO A 14 -8.73 14.23 -0.48
CA PRO A 14 -7.65 13.37 0.01
C PRO A 14 -6.40 14.13 0.47
N ASN A 15 -6.35 15.47 0.33
CA ASN A 15 -5.14 16.28 0.51
C ASN A 15 -4.51 16.23 1.90
N PHE A 16 -5.26 15.82 2.92
CA PHE A 16 -4.86 16.06 4.32
C PHE A 16 -4.05 14.92 4.96
N VAL A 17 -3.65 13.91 4.20
CA VAL A 17 -3.03 12.72 4.80
C VAL A 17 -1.53 12.83 4.95
N LYS A 18 -1.06 12.45 6.14
CA LYS A 18 0.31 12.62 6.60
C LYS A 18 1.06 11.29 6.52
N LYS A 19 2.41 11.38 6.57
CA LYS A 19 3.38 10.36 6.11
C LYS A 19 3.42 9.03 6.90
N PHE A 20 2.31 8.34 7.12
CA PHE A 20 2.30 6.99 7.68
C PHE A 20 1.24 6.11 7.00
N TYR A 21 1.65 4.88 6.71
CA TYR A 21 0.87 3.94 5.88
C TYR A 21 -0.03 3.03 6.70
N PHE A 22 0.43 2.58 7.87
CA PHE A 22 -0.26 1.55 8.65
C PHE A 22 -1.36 2.14 9.53
N LEU A 23 -2.53 1.48 9.52
CA LEU A 23 -3.62 1.80 10.44
C LEU A 23 -3.28 1.41 11.89
N ASP A 24 -2.38 0.43 12.07
CA ASP A 24 -1.82 0.04 13.36
C ASP A 24 -1.23 1.24 14.15
N TYR A 25 -0.79 2.31 13.47
CA TYR A 25 -0.33 3.54 14.13
C TYR A 25 -1.43 4.23 14.95
N PHE A 26 -2.69 4.23 14.47
CA PHE A 26 -3.81 4.75 15.26
C PHE A 26 -4.03 3.89 16.49
N TYR A 27 -4.05 2.56 16.34
CA TYR A 27 -4.25 1.65 17.46
C TYR A 27 -3.21 1.86 18.56
N ILE A 28 -1.91 1.90 18.21
CA ILE A 28 -0.87 2.06 19.23
C ILE A 28 -0.95 3.43 19.91
N LEU A 29 -1.35 4.50 19.20
CA LEU A 29 -1.61 5.80 19.83
C LEU A 29 -2.76 5.71 20.83
N LEU A 30 -3.91 5.17 20.43
CA LEU A 30 -5.08 5.05 21.30
C LEU A 30 -4.78 4.22 22.53
N LYS A 31 -3.99 3.15 22.38
CA LYS A 31 -3.52 2.33 23.50
C LYS A 31 -2.61 3.11 24.45
N SER A 32 -1.68 3.90 23.93
CA SER A 32 -0.83 4.78 24.75
C SER A 32 -1.65 5.83 25.50
N VAL A 33 -2.63 6.47 24.84
CA VAL A 33 -3.54 7.46 25.46
C VAL A 33 -4.45 6.83 26.51
N LYS A 34 -4.80 5.53 26.38
CA LYS A 34 -5.54 4.80 27.41
C LYS A 34 -4.72 4.64 28.70
N MET A 35 -3.40 4.55 28.58
CA MET A 35 -2.48 4.32 29.71
C MET A 35 -2.00 5.62 30.34
N HIS A 36 -1.81 6.66 29.53
CA HIS A 36 -1.20 7.92 29.92
C HIS A 36 -2.00 9.10 29.39
N SER A 37 -2.07 10.19 30.16
CA SER A 37 -2.67 11.45 29.72
C SER A 37 -1.63 12.50 29.30
N ASP A 38 -0.39 12.40 29.77
CA ASP A 38 0.71 13.30 29.41
C ASP A 38 1.31 12.96 28.04
N GLU A 39 1.45 13.95 27.15
CA GLU A 39 1.93 13.74 25.77
C GLU A 39 3.34 13.12 25.69
N ASN A 40 4.23 13.40 26.65
CA ASN A 40 5.58 12.80 26.66
C ASN A 40 5.54 11.34 27.10
N GLU A 41 4.74 11.00 28.12
CA GLU A 41 4.53 9.60 28.52
C GLU A 41 3.86 8.79 27.40
N ILE A 42 2.86 9.38 26.74
CA ILE A 42 2.20 8.78 25.56
C ILE A 42 3.23 8.52 24.46
N LEU A 43 4.16 9.45 24.20
CA LEU A 43 5.22 9.29 23.20
C LEU A 43 6.15 8.12 23.54
N GLU A 44 6.53 7.94 24.80
CA GLU A 44 7.38 6.81 25.21
C GLU A 44 6.66 5.47 25.05
N GLU A 45 5.40 5.36 25.49
CA GLU A 45 4.61 4.13 25.28
C GLU A 45 4.38 3.86 23.79
N PHE A 46 4.15 4.90 22.99
CA PHE A 46 4.01 4.78 21.54
C PHE A 46 5.29 4.24 20.89
N LYS A 47 6.50 4.56 21.40
CA LYS A 47 7.77 3.96 20.94
C LYS A 47 7.82 2.46 21.23
N ILE A 48 7.45 2.08 22.45
CA ILE A 48 7.45 0.69 22.89
C ILE A 48 6.50 -0.13 22.02
N LEU A 49 5.27 0.35 21.82
CA LEU A 49 4.28 -0.32 20.99
C LEU A 49 4.67 -0.34 19.51
N LYS A 50 5.25 0.74 18.96
CA LYS A 50 5.79 0.73 17.59
C LYS A 50 6.82 -0.39 17.39
N LYS A 51 7.66 -0.64 18.40
CA LYS A 51 8.60 -1.77 18.41
C LYS A 51 7.89 -3.11 18.45
N LYS A 52 6.97 -3.29 19.41
CA LYS A 52 6.17 -4.51 19.57
C LYS A 52 5.42 -4.90 18.29
N TYR A 53 4.81 -3.94 17.61
CA TYR A 53 4.04 -4.16 16.38
C TYR A 53 4.88 -4.12 15.09
N LEU A 54 6.21 -4.04 15.22
CA LEU A 54 7.17 -4.04 14.12
C LEU A 54 6.88 -2.99 13.04
N LEU A 55 6.33 -1.84 13.43
CA LEU A 55 5.96 -0.80 12.46
C LEU A 55 7.23 -0.09 11.96
N GLY A 56 7.40 -0.04 10.63
CA GLY A 56 8.51 0.62 9.96
C GLY A 56 8.25 2.11 9.66
N GLU A 57 9.30 2.83 9.24
CA GLU A 57 9.17 4.18 8.65
C GLU A 57 8.65 4.13 7.19
N SER A 58 8.69 2.96 6.57
CA SER A 58 8.18 2.72 5.22
C SER A 58 6.79 2.07 5.25
N LYS A 59 6.21 1.82 4.08
CA LYS A 59 4.98 1.02 3.92
C LYS A 59 5.15 -0.47 4.20
N TYR A 60 6.35 -0.90 4.58
CA TYR A 60 6.68 -2.28 4.93
C TYR A 60 6.93 -2.39 6.44
N LYS A 61 6.41 -3.46 7.06
CA LYS A 61 6.74 -3.78 8.45
C LYS A 61 8.18 -4.29 8.54
N ARG A 62 8.73 -4.18 9.73
CA ARG A 62 10.00 -4.83 10.06
C ARG A 62 9.74 -6.33 10.23
N LEU A 63 10.66 -7.15 9.73
CA LEU A 63 10.56 -8.59 9.88
C LEU A 63 11.12 -9.08 11.22
N THR A 64 11.92 -8.24 11.89
CA THR A 64 12.55 -8.53 13.17
C THR A 64 12.45 -7.32 14.10
N ALA A 65 12.43 -7.57 15.41
CA ALA A 65 12.56 -6.50 16.39
C ALA A 65 14.03 -6.08 16.46
N ASP A 66 14.32 -4.81 16.16
CA ASP A 66 15.66 -4.26 16.35
C ASP A 66 15.86 -3.83 17.80
N ASP A 67 16.93 -4.31 18.42
CA ASP A 67 17.44 -3.82 19.71
C ASP A 67 18.28 -2.53 19.56
N GLU A 68 18.47 -2.04 18.34
CA GLU A 68 19.29 -0.86 18.08
C GLU A 68 18.76 0.41 18.76
N LYS A 69 19.68 1.17 19.36
CA LYS A 69 19.42 2.53 19.84
C LYS A 69 19.16 3.44 18.64
N LEU A 70 18.02 4.12 18.63
CA LEU A 70 17.65 5.04 17.56
C LEU A 70 18.62 6.22 17.50
N THR A 71 19.10 6.54 16.30
CA THR A 71 19.87 7.76 16.03
C THR A 71 19.02 9.01 16.25
N LYS A 72 19.66 10.17 16.48
CA LYS A 72 18.96 11.48 16.60
C LYS A 72 18.03 11.77 15.41
N LYS A 73 18.45 11.40 14.20
CA LYS A 73 17.66 11.58 12.97
C LYS A 73 16.41 10.69 12.95
N GLN A 74 16.51 9.44 13.39
CA GLN A 74 15.36 8.54 13.52
C GLN A 74 14.40 9.00 14.61
N LEU A 75 14.91 9.48 15.75
CA LEU A 75 14.08 10.07 16.80
C LEU A 75 13.28 11.27 16.31
N ALA A 76 13.90 12.18 15.54
CA ALA A 76 13.22 13.33 14.96
C ALA A 76 12.10 12.92 13.98
N LYS A 77 12.37 11.96 13.08
CA LYS A 77 11.35 11.41 12.17
C LYS A 77 10.20 10.73 12.90
N PHE A 78 10.51 10.01 13.98
CA PHE A 78 9.52 9.34 14.80
C PHE A 78 8.64 10.34 15.53
N ALA A 79 9.22 11.37 16.15
CA ALA A 79 8.46 12.46 16.77
C ALA A 79 7.55 13.16 15.76
N TYR A 80 8.05 13.41 14.54
CA TYR A 80 7.23 13.92 13.45
C TYR A 80 6.04 12.99 13.15
N THR A 81 6.29 11.68 13.01
CA THR A 81 5.25 10.66 12.75
C THR A 81 4.21 10.65 13.87
N PHE A 82 4.64 10.63 15.12
CA PHE A 82 3.75 10.70 16.29
C PHE A 82 2.82 11.92 16.24
N GLN A 83 3.36 13.11 15.96
CA GLN A 83 2.56 14.33 15.82
C GLN A 83 1.59 14.26 14.64
N GLN A 84 1.96 13.57 13.56
CA GLN A 84 1.04 13.34 12.43
C GLN A 84 -0.11 12.42 12.82
N VAL A 85 0.15 11.33 13.55
CA VAL A 85 -0.87 10.39 14.01
C VAL A 85 -1.81 11.07 15.02
N ILE A 86 -1.30 11.89 15.95
CA ILE A 86 -2.14 12.70 16.84
C ILE A 86 -3.06 13.59 16.03
N SER A 87 -2.52 14.33 15.06
CA SER A 87 -3.30 15.28 14.27
C SER A 87 -4.43 14.60 13.49
N GLU A 88 -4.18 13.45 12.86
CA GLU A 88 -5.24 12.70 12.17
C GLU A 88 -6.23 12.08 13.15
N SER A 89 -5.77 11.62 14.32
CA SER A 89 -6.65 11.05 15.34
C SER A 89 -7.59 12.09 15.95
N ILE A 90 -7.17 13.35 16.06
CA ILE A 90 -8.06 14.47 16.42
C ILE A 90 -9.07 14.72 15.30
N ASP A 91 -8.62 14.72 14.03
CA ASP A 91 -9.50 14.97 12.87
C ASP A 91 -10.60 13.91 12.73
N TYR A 92 -10.28 12.65 13.10
CA TYR A 92 -11.21 11.52 13.16
C TYR A 92 -11.96 11.40 14.49
N ASN A 93 -11.85 12.42 15.36
CA ASN A 93 -12.49 12.48 16.67
C ASN A 93 -12.21 11.23 17.54
N LEU A 94 -11.00 10.68 17.51
CA LEU A 94 -10.57 9.54 18.32
C LEU A 94 -9.94 9.98 19.65
N ILE A 95 -9.31 11.15 19.65
CA ILE A 95 -8.70 11.77 20.82
C ILE A 95 -9.01 13.26 20.87
N THR A 96 -8.86 13.86 22.04
CA THR A 96 -8.95 15.30 22.25
C THR A 96 -7.79 15.81 23.09
N ARG A 97 -7.42 17.08 22.90
CA ARG A 97 -6.44 17.79 23.72
C ARG A 97 -7.18 18.71 24.68
N LYS A 98 -6.91 18.60 25.98
CA LYS A 98 -7.26 19.65 26.94
C LYS A 98 -6.01 20.49 27.19
N ASN A 99 -6.10 21.78 26.89
CA ASN A 99 -5.17 22.73 27.49
C ASN A 99 -5.62 22.90 28.94
N ALA A 100 -4.74 22.60 29.91
CA ALA A 100 -4.96 23.08 31.27
C ALA A 100 -5.13 24.61 31.19
N ASN A 101 -6.16 25.12 31.85
CA ASN A 101 -6.70 26.47 31.68
C ASN A 101 -5.66 27.57 31.45
N SER A 102 -5.99 28.44 30.50
CA SER A 102 -5.48 29.79 30.34
C SER A 102 -5.23 30.49 31.68
N LYS A 103 -4.03 31.05 31.84
CA LYS A 103 -3.43 31.66 33.04
C LYS A 103 -2.74 30.67 33.97
N ILE A 104 -1.64 30.08 33.51
CA ILE A 104 -0.36 30.00 34.23
C ILE A 104 0.72 29.75 33.17
N ILE A 105 1.82 30.48 33.31
CA ILE A 105 3.04 30.36 32.52
C ILE A 105 3.72 29.07 32.99
N ASP A 106 3.26 27.94 32.48
CA ASP A 106 4.04 26.70 32.45
C ASP A 106 3.81 26.07 31.08
N SER A 107 4.75 26.35 30.18
CA SER A 107 5.05 25.46 29.08
C SER A 107 5.29 24.07 29.67
N GLU A 108 4.43 23.09 29.38
CA GLU A 108 4.84 21.73 28.94
C GLU A 108 3.74 20.65 29.02
N LYS A 109 2.70 20.76 29.85
CA LYS A 109 1.73 19.64 30.00
C LYS A 109 0.57 19.72 29.03
N LYS A 110 0.75 19.13 27.84
CA LYS A 110 -0.35 18.84 26.91
C LYS A 110 -1.01 17.53 27.33
N SER A 111 -2.24 17.62 27.84
CA SER A 111 -3.01 16.44 28.21
C SER A 111 -3.87 15.96 27.04
N ILE A 112 -3.78 14.68 26.72
CA ILE A 112 -4.52 14.01 25.64
C ILE A 112 -5.44 12.95 26.26
N PHE A 113 -6.67 12.87 25.78
CA PHE A 113 -7.67 11.91 26.26
C PHE A 113 -8.36 11.21 25.09
N LEU A 114 -8.80 9.96 25.31
CA LEU A 114 -9.69 9.26 24.40
C LEU A 114 -11.06 9.94 24.35
N THR A 115 -11.67 9.94 23.18
CA THR A 115 -13.11 10.21 23.02
C THR A 115 -13.89 8.89 23.09
N PRO A 116 -15.23 8.91 23.18
CA PRO A 116 -16.04 7.69 23.05
C PRO A 116 -15.79 6.93 21.74
N SER A 117 -15.50 7.65 20.65
CA SER A 117 -15.12 7.05 19.36
C SER A 117 -13.75 6.39 19.40
N GLY A 118 -12.78 6.98 20.12
CA GLY A 118 -11.47 6.36 20.38
C GLY A 118 -11.56 5.09 21.22
N GLU A 119 -12.42 5.07 22.24
CA GLU A 119 -12.71 3.86 23.03
C GLU A 119 -13.36 2.76 22.18
N SER A 120 -14.33 3.13 21.34
CA SER A 120 -14.97 2.22 20.40
C SER A 120 -13.95 1.62 19.43
N ALA A 121 -13.02 2.43 18.91
CA ALA A 121 -11.95 1.95 18.04
C ALA A 121 -11.08 0.89 18.74
N LEU A 122 -10.74 1.09 20.02
CA LEU A 122 -10.00 0.08 20.79
C LEU A 122 -10.78 -1.22 20.96
N GLN A 123 -12.10 -1.15 21.20
CA GLN A 123 -12.96 -2.34 21.29
C GLN A 123 -13.04 -3.10 19.96
N GLU A 124 -13.09 -2.39 18.83
CA GLU A 124 -13.05 -3.02 17.50
C GLU A 124 -11.73 -3.76 17.25
N TYR A 125 -10.61 -3.29 17.79
CA TYR A 125 -9.35 -4.02 17.69
C TYR A 125 -9.37 -5.37 18.42
N GLU A 126 -10.03 -5.43 19.58
CA GLU A 126 -10.17 -6.69 20.34
C GLU A 126 -11.02 -7.73 19.58
N LYS A 127 -11.93 -7.30 18.69
CA LYS A 127 -12.67 -8.20 17.78
C LYS A 127 -11.81 -8.72 16.63
N GLY A 128 -10.67 -8.09 16.38
CA GLY A 128 -9.72 -8.47 15.34
C GLY A 128 -9.29 -7.30 14.46
N LYS A 129 -8.10 -7.44 13.85
CA LYS A 129 -7.47 -6.39 13.05
C LYS A 129 -8.35 -5.86 11.91
N LEU A 130 -9.09 -6.75 11.24
CA LEU A 130 -9.98 -6.34 10.15
C LEU A 130 -11.11 -5.44 10.65
N SER A 131 -11.71 -5.74 11.81
CA SER A 131 -12.79 -4.93 12.39
C SER A 131 -12.30 -3.51 12.70
N PHE A 132 -11.12 -3.40 13.30
CA PHE A 132 -10.45 -2.11 13.51
C PHE A 132 -10.19 -1.35 12.20
N ASN A 133 -9.64 -2.03 11.19
CA ASN A 133 -9.34 -1.41 9.90
C ASN A 133 -10.60 -0.88 9.21
N LEU A 134 -11.71 -1.63 9.30
CA LEU A 134 -13.01 -1.21 8.76
C LEU A 134 -13.60 -0.03 9.56
N PHE A 135 -13.44 -0.01 10.88
CA PHE A 135 -13.80 1.15 11.71
C PHE A 135 -13.03 2.40 11.28
N MET A 136 -11.71 2.29 11.13
CA MET A 136 -10.86 3.39 10.67
C MET A 136 -11.20 3.83 9.25
N LEU A 137 -11.52 2.89 8.36
CA LEU A 137 -12.00 3.18 7.01
C LEU A 137 -13.24 4.09 7.06
N LYS A 138 -14.23 3.77 7.90
CA LYS A 138 -15.45 4.59 8.02
C LYS A 138 -15.10 6.02 8.42
N LYS A 139 -14.25 6.20 9.44
CA LYS A 139 -13.81 7.53 9.89
C LYS A 139 -13.08 8.33 8.82
N MET A 140 -12.22 7.67 8.05
CA MET A 140 -11.52 8.29 6.93
C MET A 140 -12.46 8.66 5.79
N GLU A 141 -13.41 7.78 5.48
CA GLU A 141 -14.34 7.96 4.36
C GLU A 141 -15.37 9.04 4.65
N GLU A 142 -15.94 9.08 5.87
CA GLU A 142 -16.82 10.16 6.36
C GLU A 142 -16.18 11.55 6.19
N LYS A 143 -14.86 11.63 6.37
CA LYS A 143 -14.14 12.90 6.39
C LYS A 143 -13.64 13.32 5.01
N HIS A 144 -13.14 12.38 4.21
CA HIS A 144 -12.35 12.69 3.01
C HIS A 144 -12.89 12.10 1.72
N PHE A 145 -13.81 11.11 1.78
CA PHE A 145 -14.28 10.36 0.61
C PHE A 145 -13.15 9.86 -0.31
N SER A 146 -12.03 9.47 0.29
CA SER A 146 -10.82 9.14 -0.45
C SER A 146 -10.90 7.76 -1.10
N PHE A 147 -11.60 6.81 -0.49
CA PHE A 147 -11.81 5.50 -1.10
C PHE A 147 -12.80 5.59 -2.26
N TYR A 148 -13.85 6.41 -2.13
CA TYR A 148 -14.74 6.77 -3.24
C TYR A 148 -13.95 7.29 -4.45
N GLN A 149 -13.10 8.30 -4.24
CA GLN A 149 -12.31 8.87 -5.33
C GLN A 149 -11.33 7.87 -5.94
N LEU A 150 -10.66 7.06 -5.13
CA LEU A 150 -9.74 6.04 -5.62
C LEU A 150 -10.43 4.95 -6.44
N LEU A 151 -11.65 4.54 -6.05
CA LEU A 151 -12.43 3.57 -6.81
C LEU A 151 -12.95 4.17 -8.10
N LYS A 152 -13.42 5.42 -8.07
CA LYS A 152 -13.79 6.18 -9.25
C LYS A 152 -12.63 6.25 -10.25
N LEU A 153 -11.44 6.61 -9.77
CA LEU A 153 -10.20 6.61 -10.56
C LEU A 153 -9.93 5.23 -11.20
N CYS A 154 -10.13 4.14 -10.47
CA CYS A 154 -9.95 2.80 -11.03
C CYS A 154 -10.98 2.51 -12.12
N TYR A 155 -12.27 2.67 -11.83
CA TYR A 155 -13.35 2.21 -12.71
C TYR A 155 -13.64 3.13 -13.89
N GLU A 156 -13.59 4.44 -13.73
CA GLU A 156 -13.94 5.40 -14.79
C GLU A 156 -12.79 5.62 -15.77
N ASP A 157 -11.55 5.77 -15.27
CA ASP A 157 -10.41 6.08 -16.12
C ASP A 157 -9.73 4.84 -16.76
N ASN A 158 -10.05 3.61 -16.29
CA ASN A 158 -9.47 2.39 -16.85
C ASN A 158 -10.44 1.19 -17.03
N THR A 159 -11.43 1.37 -17.91
CA THR A 159 -12.49 0.38 -18.17
C THR A 159 -12.08 -0.91 -18.89
N LEU A 160 -10.94 -1.01 -19.61
CA LEU A 160 -10.57 -2.25 -20.36
C LEU A 160 -9.95 -3.34 -19.47
N LYS A 161 -9.53 -3.02 -18.24
CA LYS A 161 -8.78 -3.95 -17.37
C LYS A 161 -9.37 -4.08 -15.98
N ASN A 162 -10.69 -3.90 -15.86
CA ASN A 162 -11.44 -3.99 -14.61
C ASN A 162 -10.78 -3.15 -13.51
N GLY A 163 -10.45 -1.90 -13.83
CA GLY A 163 -9.90 -0.92 -12.89
C GLY A 163 -8.43 -1.08 -12.49
N LEU A 164 -7.62 -1.81 -13.26
CA LEU A 164 -6.19 -1.94 -13.01
C LEU A 164 -5.43 -0.63 -13.31
N LEU A 165 -4.78 -0.04 -12.33
CA LEU A 165 -3.78 1.02 -12.50
C LEU A 165 -2.38 0.42 -12.46
N ILE A 166 -1.51 0.85 -13.38
CA ILE A 166 -0.10 0.46 -13.40
C ILE A 166 0.81 1.69 -13.24
N PHE A 167 1.91 1.50 -12.53
CA PHE A 167 2.94 2.50 -12.31
C PHE A 167 4.30 1.83 -12.53
N PRO A 168 4.87 1.92 -13.74
CA PRO A 168 6.16 1.30 -14.03
C PRO A 168 7.28 1.91 -13.17
N ILE A 169 8.17 1.05 -12.68
CA ILE A 169 9.31 1.47 -11.86
C ILE A 169 10.53 0.66 -12.29
N TYR A 170 11.46 1.34 -12.93
CA TYR A 170 12.71 0.78 -13.41
C TYR A 170 13.88 1.35 -12.61
N SER A 171 14.76 0.48 -12.13
CA SER A 171 16.07 0.89 -11.64
C SER A 171 17.04 1.06 -12.81
N GLY A 172 18.17 1.73 -12.57
CA GLY A 172 19.27 1.77 -13.54
C GLY A 172 19.64 0.38 -14.05
N LEU A 173 19.84 -0.58 -13.14
CA LEU A 173 20.14 -1.97 -13.47
C LEU A 173 19.10 -2.65 -14.38
N LYS A 174 17.79 -2.38 -14.20
CA LYS A 174 16.74 -2.96 -15.06
C LYS A 174 16.74 -2.40 -16.48
N LEU A 175 17.47 -1.31 -16.71
CA LEU A 175 17.65 -0.67 -18.01
C LEU A 175 19.12 -0.77 -18.46
N ASP A 176 19.92 -1.63 -17.84
CA ASP A 176 21.35 -1.85 -18.13
C ASP A 176 22.27 -0.66 -17.82
N PHE A 177 21.88 0.19 -16.87
CA PHE A 177 22.70 1.28 -16.34
C PHE A 177 23.07 1.06 -14.86
N ASP A 178 24.10 0.24 -14.62
CA ASP A 178 24.64 0.02 -13.28
C ASP A 178 25.27 1.31 -12.69
N LYS A 179 25.36 1.40 -11.37
CA LYS A 179 26.00 2.55 -10.69
C LYS A 179 27.45 2.74 -11.14
N SER A 180 28.17 1.65 -11.43
CA SER A 180 29.56 1.71 -11.91
C SER A 180 29.67 2.33 -13.31
N THR A 181 28.61 2.30 -14.12
CA THR A 181 28.62 2.85 -15.48
C THR A 181 28.25 4.34 -15.52
N PHE A 182 27.69 4.91 -14.44
CA PHE A 182 27.36 6.34 -14.34
C PHE A 182 28.60 7.21 -14.07
N THR A 183 29.50 7.33 -15.04
CA THR A 183 30.74 8.10 -14.89
C THR A 183 30.66 9.54 -15.42
N THR A 184 29.69 9.86 -16.29
CA THR A 184 29.55 11.16 -16.96
C THR A 184 28.08 11.59 -16.98
N ASN A 185 27.82 12.88 -17.20
CA ASN A 185 26.45 13.38 -17.36
C ASN A 185 25.75 12.74 -18.58
N GLN A 186 26.49 12.36 -19.62
CA GLN A 186 25.96 11.65 -20.78
C GLN A 186 25.23 10.36 -20.38
N HIS A 187 25.79 9.56 -19.46
CA HIS A 187 25.15 8.33 -18.98
C HIS A 187 23.81 8.60 -18.28
N VAL A 188 23.67 9.75 -17.60
CA VAL A 188 22.38 10.15 -17.02
C VAL A 188 21.36 10.47 -18.11
N PHE A 189 21.77 11.16 -19.17
CA PHE A 189 20.91 11.46 -20.32
C PHE A 189 20.51 10.19 -21.08
N ASP A 190 21.41 9.23 -21.23
CA ASP A 190 21.13 7.96 -21.88
C ASP A 190 20.13 7.12 -21.06
N TYR A 191 20.31 7.08 -19.72
CA TYR A 191 19.34 6.47 -18.82
C TYR A 191 17.95 7.14 -18.94
N SER A 192 17.91 8.47 -18.96
CA SER A 192 16.67 9.25 -19.12
C SER A 192 15.91 8.86 -20.38
N LYS A 193 16.62 8.79 -21.51
CA LYS A 193 16.05 8.38 -22.81
C LYS A 193 15.59 6.93 -22.82
N ALA A 194 16.37 6.01 -22.25
CA ALA A 194 16.00 4.60 -22.14
C ALA A 194 14.73 4.42 -21.28
N LEU A 195 14.68 5.11 -20.13
CA LEU A 195 13.51 5.12 -19.27
C LEU A 195 12.29 5.67 -20.00
N MET A 196 12.42 6.83 -20.66
CA MET A 196 11.33 7.45 -21.43
C MET A 196 10.74 6.50 -22.47
N LYS A 197 11.58 5.89 -23.32
CA LYS A 197 11.14 4.91 -24.32
C LYS A 197 10.39 3.73 -23.68
N ARG A 198 10.92 3.21 -22.57
CA ARG A 198 10.27 2.10 -21.86
C ARG A 198 8.91 2.50 -21.27
N LEU A 199 8.80 3.71 -20.74
CA LEU A 199 7.53 4.23 -20.22
C LEU A 199 6.50 4.42 -21.35
N GLU A 200 6.91 4.88 -22.53
CA GLU A 200 6.02 4.95 -23.70
C GLU A 200 5.49 3.57 -24.10
N GLU A 201 6.35 2.55 -24.15
CA GLU A 201 5.95 1.16 -24.41
C GLU A 201 4.93 0.67 -23.38
N ASP A 202 5.19 0.89 -22.09
CA ASP A 202 4.30 0.46 -21.02
C ASP A 202 2.96 1.18 -21.09
N ILE A 203 2.94 2.48 -21.41
CA ILE A 203 1.71 3.24 -21.57
C ILE A 203 0.90 2.64 -22.73
N ARG A 204 1.52 2.41 -23.89
CA ARG A 204 0.86 1.79 -25.07
C ARG A 204 0.34 0.39 -24.76
N LYS A 205 1.11 -0.42 -24.02
CA LYS A 205 0.76 -1.82 -23.71
C LYS A 205 -0.30 -1.94 -22.63
N TYR A 206 -0.20 -1.12 -21.59
CA TYR A 206 -0.96 -1.33 -20.36
C TYR A 206 -2.10 -0.35 -20.16
N THR A 207 -2.06 0.81 -20.80
CA THR A 207 -3.10 1.83 -20.74
C THR A 207 -3.81 1.97 -22.09
N LYS A 208 -4.97 2.62 -22.12
CA LYS A 208 -5.68 2.95 -23.38
C LYS A 208 -5.17 4.24 -24.02
N LYS A 209 -4.22 4.92 -23.41
CA LYS A 209 -3.83 6.27 -23.80
C LYS A 209 -2.86 6.17 -24.98
N GLN A 210 -3.23 6.78 -26.09
CA GLN A 210 -2.30 7.00 -27.19
C GLN A 210 -1.42 8.18 -26.83
N ILE A 211 -0.15 7.91 -26.51
CA ILE A 211 0.87 8.94 -26.37
C ILE A 211 1.74 8.93 -27.62
N VAL A 212 1.90 10.11 -28.20
CA VAL A 212 2.76 10.35 -29.35
C VAL A 212 4.23 10.32 -28.93
N SER A 213 4.61 11.06 -27.89
CA SER A 213 5.98 11.11 -27.36
C SER A 213 6.02 11.71 -25.94
N LEU A 214 6.93 11.23 -25.10
CA LEU A 214 7.25 11.79 -23.77
C LEU A 214 8.44 12.75 -23.78
N GLN A 215 8.97 13.11 -24.96
CA GLN A 215 10.20 13.90 -25.12
C GLN A 215 10.14 15.29 -24.49
N GLU A 216 9.00 15.98 -24.56
CA GLU A 216 8.86 17.30 -23.92
C GLU A 216 8.98 17.20 -22.39
N GLU A 217 8.35 16.18 -21.81
CA GLU A 217 8.36 15.95 -20.36
C GLU A 217 9.73 15.47 -19.87
N GLU A 218 10.44 14.68 -20.69
CA GLU A 218 11.82 14.30 -20.45
C GLU A 218 12.73 15.54 -20.43
N GLY A 219 12.58 16.45 -21.39
CA GLY A 219 13.31 17.72 -21.42
C GLY A 219 13.05 18.60 -20.18
N LYS A 220 11.80 18.69 -19.72
CA LYS A 220 11.43 19.40 -18.48
C LYS A 220 12.13 18.80 -17.25
N LEU A 221 12.13 17.48 -17.15
CA LEU A 221 12.80 16.77 -16.05
C LEU A 221 14.32 16.99 -16.06
N ILE A 222 14.97 16.87 -17.21
CA ILE A 222 16.41 17.14 -17.33
C ILE A 222 16.74 18.58 -16.95
N SER A 223 15.95 19.54 -17.41
CA SER A 223 16.13 20.96 -17.10
C SER A 223 16.02 21.22 -15.59
N LYS A 224 15.07 20.55 -14.93
CA LYS A 224 14.92 20.60 -13.48
C LYS A 224 16.13 20.02 -12.75
N LEU A 225 16.64 18.87 -13.17
CA LEU A 225 17.83 18.26 -12.55
C LEU A 225 19.08 19.14 -12.67
N LYS A 226 19.22 19.86 -13.79
CA LYS A 226 20.29 20.87 -13.99
C LYS A 226 20.11 22.06 -13.04
N PHE A 227 18.90 22.62 -12.98
CA PHE A 227 18.57 23.72 -12.08
C PHE A 227 18.84 23.37 -10.61
N ASP A 228 18.47 22.16 -10.18
CA ASP A 228 18.70 21.63 -8.83
C ASP A 228 20.18 21.25 -8.58
N LYS A 229 21.07 21.47 -9.56
CA LYS A 229 22.51 21.13 -9.54
C LYS A 229 22.79 19.66 -9.22
N LEU A 230 21.89 18.78 -9.66
CA LEU A 230 22.04 17.32 -9.51
C LEU A 230 22.88 16.73 -10.63
N ILE A 231 22.86 17.35 -11.81
CA ILE A 231 23.66 17.02 -13.00
C ILE A 231 24.26 18.28 -13.62
N GLY A 232 25.36 18.15 -14.34
CA GLY A 232 25.99 19.25 -15.08
C GLY A 232 25.34 19.50 -16.45
N GLU A 233 25.75 20.60 -17.09
CA GLU A 233 25.27 20.95 -18.43
C GLU A 233 26.03 20.22 -19.53
N ASN A 234 27.35 20.03 -19.33
CA ASN A 234 28.23 19.39 -20.31
C ASN A 234 28.11 17.86 -20.20
N PRO A 235 27.72 17.16 -21.29
CA PRO A 235 27.61 15.70 -21.28
C PRO A 235 28.92 14.97 -20.97
N CYS A 236 30.07 15.54 -21.37
CA CYS A 236 31.39 14.93 -21.20
C CYS A 236 31.96 15.14 -19.79
N GLU A 237 31.35 15.98 -18.96
CA GLU A 237 31.80 16.23 -17.59
C GLU A 237 31.54 15.01 -16.70
N SER A 238 32.47 14.75 -15.78
CA SER A 238 32.37 13.66 -14.80
C SER A 238 31.13 13.82 -13.92
N PHE A 239 30.35 12.75 -13.78
CA PHE A 239 29.20 12.71 -12.90
C PHE A 239 29.61 12.33 -11.47
N ASN A 240 29.10 13.07 -10.47
CA ASN A 240 29.27 12.71 -9.08
C ASN A 240 28.38 11.49 -8.73
N THR A 241 28.98 10.30 -8.71
CA THR A 241 28.33 9.02 -8.39
C THR A 241 27.64 8.98 -7.02
N GLU A 242 28.01 9.83 -6.06
CA GLU A 242 27.29 9.96 -4.77
C GLU A 242 25.86 10.46 -4.98
N LYS A 243 25.63 11.24 -6.04
CA LYS A 243 24.30 11.75 -6.41
C LYS A 243 23.45 10.73 -7.17
N TYR A 244 23.98 9.57 -7.56
CA TYR A 244 23.27 8.55 -8.35
C TYR A 244 21.87 8.22 -7.81
N ASN A 245 21.78 7.84 -6.52
CA ASN A 245 20.51 7.48 -5.89
C ASN A 245 19.54 8.67 -5.81
N SER A 246 20.08 9.88 -5.61
CA SER A 246 19.28 11.10 -5.58
C SER A 246 18.66 11.37 -6.95
N VAL A 247 19.46 11.28 -8.01
CA VAL A 247 19.02 11.45 -9.40
C VAL A 247 17.94 10.43 -9.76
N LEU A 248 18.18 9.13 -9.51
CA LEU A 248 17.18 8.09 -9.77
C LEU A 248 15.88 8.31 -8.98
N SER A 249 15.97 8.79 -7.74
CA SER A 249 14.78 9.14 -6.95
C SER A 249 13.98 10.28 -7.56
N HIS A 250 14.64 11.27 -8.17
CA HIS A 250 13.96 12.38 -8.86
C HIS A 250 13.26 11.89 -10.14
N PHE A 251 13.92 11.05 -10.94
CA PHE A 251 13.29 10.40 -12.09
C PHE A 251 12.04 9.63 -11.67
N ARG A 252 12.17 8.74 -10.68
CA ARG A 252 11.03 7.97 -10.16
C ARG A 252 9.90 8.87 -9.69
N LYS A 253 10.20 9.89 -8.88
CA LYS A 253 9.17 10.81 -8.37
C LYS A 253 8.47 11.56 -9.51
N TYR A 254 9.22 12.07 -10.48
CA TYR A 254 8.65 12.80 -11.62
C TYR A 254 7.67 11.93 -12.40
N TRP A 255 8.13 10.76 -12.87
CA TRP A 255 7.33 9.90 -13.72
C TRP A 255 6.12 9.30 -13.00
N LEU A 256 6.23 8.98 -11.70
CA LEU A 256 5.07 8.53 -10.92
C LEU A 256 3.98 9.62 -10.79
N ASN A 257 4.38 10.88 -10.62
CA ASN A 257 3.43 12.00 -10.61
C ASN A 257 2.86 12.27 -12.02
N TYR A 258 3.68 12.12 -13.07
CA TYR A 258 3.22 12.20 -14.45
C TYR A 258 2.16 11.13 -14.75
N PHE A 259 2.38 9.88 -14.34
CA PHE A 259 1.39 8.81 -14.50
C PHE A 259 0.06 9.17 -13.82
N LEU A 260 0.08 9.61 -12.56
CA LEU A 260 -1.15 10.01 -11.89
C LEU A 260 -1.85 11.17 -12.60
N LYS A 261 -1.13 12.26 -12.84
CA LYS A 261 -1.74 13.49 -13.35
C LYS A 261 -2.10 13.41 -14.82
N ASN A 262 -1.17 12.98 -15.66
CA ASN A 262 -1.31 13.08 -17.12
C ASN A 262 -1.92 11.82 -17.74
N ILE A 263 -1.75 10.65 -17.11
CA ILE A 263 -2.29 9.39 -17.64
C ILE A 263 -3.63 9.05 -17.00
N TYR A 264 -3.74 9.21 -15.69
CA TYR A 264 -4.95 8.87 -14.93
C TYR A 264 -5.75 10.09 -14.46
N ASN A 265 -5.40 11.31 -14.86
CA ASN A 265 -6.13 12.54 -14.52
C ASN A 265 -6.36 12.76 -13.00
N TYR A 266 -5.43 12.26 -12.18
CA TYR A 266 -5.45 12.39 -10.74
C TYR A 266 -4.51 13.51 -10.27
N ASN A 267 -5.09 14.57 -9.73
CA ASN A 267 -4.37 15.84 -9.49
C ASN A 267 -3.47 15.86 -8.24
N TYR A 268 -3.53 14.83 -7.39
CA TYR A 268 -2.73 14.79 -6.17
C TYR A 268 -1.39 14.10 -6.38
N SER A 269 -0.44 14.44 -5.52
CA SER A 269 0.89 13.84 -5.57
C SER A 269 0.85 12.33 -5.37
N PHE A 270 1.83 11.62 -5.94
CA PHE A 270 1.97 10.18 -5.78
C PHE A 270 2.15 9.76 -4.32
N ASP A 271 2.77 10.60 -3.48
CA ASP A 271 2.93 10.29 -2.06
C ASP A 271 1.57 10.23 -1.34
N VAL A 272 0.68 11.19 -1.62
CA VAL A 272 -0.69 11.21 -1.06
C VAL A 272 -1.50 10.04 -1.59
N PHE A 273 -1.48 9.81 -2.91
CA PHE A 273 -2.11 8.65 -3.53
C PHE A 273 -1.66 7.34 -2.89
N ASN A 274 -0.34 7.17 -2.74
CA ASN A 274 0.26 5.96 -2.19
C ASN A 274 -0.19 5.70 -0.76
N ILE A 275 -0.27 6.72 0.11
CA ILE A 275 -0.73 6.52 1.48
C ILE A 275 -2.18 6.03 1.50
N TRP A 276 -3.06 6.67 0.73
CA TRP A 276 -4.46 6.25 0.64
C TRP A 276 -4.62 4.85 0.08
N VAL A 277 -3.85 4.49 -0.95
CA VAL A 277 -3.86 3.13 -1.52
C VAL A 277 -3.41 2.07 -0.52
N GLU A 278 -2.36 2.32 0.27
CA GLU A 278 -1.90 1.36 1.28
C GLU A 278 -2.89 1.24 2.46
N ARG A 279 -3.61 2.32 2.81
CA ARG A 279 -4.72 2.27 3.77
C ARG A 279 -5.93 1.51 3.22
N ALA A 280 -6.29 1.76 1.95
CA ALA A 280 -7.33 1.05 1.23
C ALA A 280 -7.04 -0.46 1.16
N LYS A 281 -5.75 -0.82 0.97
CA LYS A 281 -5.28 -2.22 1.01
C LYS A 281 -5.54 -2.90 2.34
N GLN A 282 -5.25 -2.23 3.45
CA GLN A 282 -5.48 -2.77 4.80
C GLN A 282 -6.96 -3.00 5.11
N ALA A 283 -7.86 -2.26 4.46
CA ALA A 283 -9.30 -2.40 4.62
C ALA A 283 -9.97 -3.26 3.52
N GLY A 284 -9.21 -3.77 2.55
CA GLY A 284 -9.71 -4.60 1.45
C GLY A 284 -10.47 -3.84 0.35
N VAL A 285 -10.37 -2.51 0.30
CA VAL A 285 -10.98 -1.69 -0.76
C VAL A 285 -10.21 -1.85 -2.07
N LEU A 286 -8.89 -1.72 -1.99
CA LEU A 286 -8.01 -1.90 -3.13
C LEU A 286 -7.01 -3.00 -2.82
N TYR A 287 -6.42 -3.54 -3.85
CA TYR A 287 -5.18 -4.26 -3.74
C TYR A 287 -4.05 -3.44 -4.36
N SER A 288 -2.86 -3.54 -3.78
CA SER A 288 -1.67 -2.85 -4.28
C SER A 288 -0.42 -3.68 -4.02
N THR A 289 0.42 -3.84 -5.03
CA THR A 289 1.71 -4.53 -4.90
C THR A 289 2.77 -3.97 -5.84
N GLU A 290 4.02 -3.92 -5.38
CA GLU A 290 5.22 -3.63 -6.18
C GLU A 290 5.94 -4.91 -6.63
N PHE A 291 5.39 -6.08 -6.28
CA PHE A 291 6.04 -7.38 -6.43
C PHE A 291 5.28 -8.31 -7.36
N PHE A 292 4.43 -7.76 -8.24
CA PHE A 292 3.71 -8.60 -9.20
C PHE A 292 4.72 -9.31 -10.12
N PRO A 293 4.70 -10.65 -10.23
CA PRO A 293 5.79 -11.40 -10.87
C PRO A 293 6.09 -11.00 -12.33
N ASP A 294 5.07 -10.54 -13.06
CA ASP A 294 5.17 -10.27 -14.50
C ASP A 294 5.32 -8.78 -14.83
N PHE A 295 5.51 -7.92 -13.82
CA PHE A 295 5.52 -6.48 -14.02
C PHE A 295 6.57 -5.77 -13.17
N SER A 296 7.40 -4.95 -13.81
CA SER A 296 8.38 -4.11 -13.13
C SER A 296 7.76 -2.78 -12.72
N GLY A 297 7.09 -2.79 -11.57
CA GLY A 297 6.49 -1.60 -11.02
C GLY A 297 5.41 -1.93 -10.01
N ARG A 298 4.56 -0.94 -9.76
CA ARG A 298 3.40 -1.11 -8.91
C ARG A 298 2.15 -1.33 -9.73
N ILE A 299 1.31 -2.26 -9.28
CA ILE A 299 -0.07 -2.36 -9.73
C ILE A 299 -1.01 -2.01 -8.58
N VAL A 300 -2.14 -1.39 -8.91
CA VAL A 300 -3.24 -1.08 -7.99
C VAL A 300 -4.53 -1.47 -8.67
N TYR A 301 -5.44 -2.14 -7.97
CA TYR A 301 -6.73 -2.51 -8.55
C TYR A 301 -7.82 -2.67 -7.50
N PRO A 302 -9.09 -2.52 -7.88
CA PRO A 302 -10.18 -2.62 -6.93
C PRO A 302 -10.43 -4.07 -6.49
N THR A 303 -10.70 -4.23 -5.20
CA THR A 303 -11.25 -5.44 -4.57
C THR A 303 -12.58 -5.10 -3.87
N SER A 304 -13.21 -4.03 -4.34
CA SER A 304 -14.46 -3.49 -3.83
C SER A 304 -15.21 -2.80 -4.96
N ILE A 305 -16.48 -2.52 -4.71
CA ILE A 305 -17.39 -1.84 -5.64
C ILE A 305 -18.20 -0.79 -4.89
N ILE A 306 -18.66 0.22 -5.63
CA ILE A 306 -19.66 1.17 -5.17
C ILE A 306 -20.91 0.94 -5.99
N THR A 307 -22.01 0.64 -5.32
CA THR A 307 -23.31 0.39 -5.95
C THR A 307 -24.42 0.57 -4.92
N LYS A 308 -25.67 0.68 -5.37
CA LYS A 308 -26.83 0.78 -4.46
C LYS A 308 -27.09 -0.53 -3.71
N ASN A 309 -26.99 -1.65 -4.40
CA ASN A 309 -27.25 -2.96 -3.81
C ASN A 309 -26.45 -4.08 -4.50
N VAL A 310 -26.17 -5.14 -3.76
CA VAL A 310 -25.53 -6.37 -4.24
C VAL A 310 -26.49 -7.54 -4.01
N LYS A 311 -26.58 -8.45 -4.98
CA LYS A 311 -27.42 -9.66 -4.86
C LYS A 311 -26.65 -10.86 -4.31
N ASN A 312 -25.31 -10.82 -4.39
CA ASN A 312 -24.42 -11.89 -3.97
C ASN A 312 -23.90 -11.62 -2.53
N GLY A 313 -23.82 -12.67 -1.70
CA GLY A 313 -23.28 -12.65 -0.35
C GLY A 313 -21.76 -12.44 -0.26
N ASP A 314 -21.04 -12.51 -1.38
CA ASP A 314 -19.58 -12.29 -1.44
C ASP A 314 -19.16 -10.84 -1.19
N PHE A 315 -20.10 -9.91 -1.07
CA PHE A 315 -19.83 -8.49 -0.89
C PHE A 315 -20.27 -8.01 0.48
N MET A 316 -19.31 -7.58 1.29
CA MET A 316 -19.54 -7.01 2.61
C MET A 316 -19.72 -5.50 2.51
N LYS A 317 -20.88 -4.98 2.91
CA LYS A 317 -21.09 -3.53 3.03
C LYS A 317 -20.19 -2.96 4.13
N VAL A 318 -19.40 -1.94 3.80
CA VAL A 318 -18.49 -1.29 4.75
C VAL A 318 -18.78 0.19 4.96
N PHE A 319 -19.46 0.85 4.03
CA PHE A 319 -19.84 2.27 4.14
C PHE A 319 -21.10 2.56 3.30
N GLU A 320 -21.88 3.56 3.70
CA GLU A 320 -23.07 4.03 2.97
C GLU A 320 -22.94 5.53 2.69
N TYR A 321 -23.13 5.92 1.43
CA TYR A 321 -22.99 7.29 0.96
C TYR A 321 -24.36 7.99 0.97
N SER A 322 -24.34 9.33 0.98
CA SER A 322 -25.56 10.15 1.01
C SER A 322 -26.42 10.02 -0.24
N ASP A 323 -25.86 9.53 -1.35
CA ASP A 323 -26.57 9.30 -2.61
C ASP A 323 -27.21 7.90 -2.75
N SER A 324 -27.34 7.19 -1.62
CA SER A 324 -27.86 5.82 -1.52
C SER A 324 -26.98 4.74 -2.18
N GLU A 325 -25.79 5.09 -2.65
CA GLU A 325 -24.77 4.09 -2.97
C GLU A 325 -24.08 3.62 -1.69
N SER A 326 -23.47 2.45 -1.75
CA SER A 326 -22.70 1.89 -0.64
C SER A 326 -21.39 1.32 -1.15
N LEU A 327 -20.36 1.41 -0.33
CA LEU A 327 -19.08 0.76 -0.56
C LEU A 327 -19.17 -0.68 -0.05
N TYR A 328 -18.87 -1.63 -0.94
CA TYR A 328 -18.82 -3.06 -0.63
C TYR A 328 -17.43 -3.63 -0.91
N VAL A 329 -16.85 -4.30 0.07
CA VAL A 329 -15.58 -5.05 -0.09
C VAL A 329 -15.89 -6.47 -0.53
N HIS A 330 -15.17 -6.97 -1.54
CA HIS A 330 -15.27 -8.35 -2.01
C HIS A 330 -14.61 -9.28 -0.98
N LYS A 331 -15.44 -9.99 -0.23
CA LYS A 331 -15.06 -11.01 0.74
C LYS A 331 -15.94 -12.24 0.52
N PRO A 332 -15.62 -13.08 -0.48
CA PRO A 332 -16.34 -14.31 -0.76
C PRO A 332 -16.52 -15.18 0.48
N LEU A 333 -17.69 -15.80 0.58
CA LEU A 333 -17.96 -16.79 1.62
C LEU A 333 -17.23 -18.10 1.30
N TRP A 334 -16.79 -18.83 2.32
CA TRP A 334 -16.15 -20.14 2.12
C TRP A 334 -17.21 -21.24 1.91
N ASP A 335 -17.89 -21.18 0.77
CA ASP A 335 -18.83 -22.20 0.29
C ASP A 335 -18.23 -23.07 -0.82
N ASP A 336 -18.96 -24.12 -1.24
CA ASP A 336 -18.47 -25.10 -2.22
C ASP A 336 -18.04 -24.46 -3.56
N ASN A 337 -18.76 -23.42 -4.01
CA ASN A 337 -18.47 -22.75 -5.28
C ASN A 337 -17.18 -21.94 -5.18
N ASN A 338 -17.10 -21.06 -4.18
CA ASN A 338 -15.95 -20.20 -3.94
C ASN A 338 -14.69 -21.00 -3.56
N GLN A 339 -14.85 -22.07 -2.78
CA GLN A 339 -13.78 -23.02 -2.49
C GLN A 339 -13.23 -23.64 -3.78
N THR A 340 -14.12 -24.14 -4.65
CA THR A 340 -13.72 -24.76 -5.92
C THR A 340 -12.99 -23.77 -6.82
N GLU A 341 -13.49 -22.54 -6.93
CA GLU A 341 -12.87 -21.48 -7.71
C GLU A 341 -11.51 -21.07 -7.16
N PHE A 342 -11.39 -20.95 -5.84
CA PHE A 342 -10.12 -20.62 -5.18
C PHE A 342 -9.07 -21.71 -5.41
N VAL A 343 -9.40 -22.98 -5.16
CA VAL A 343 -8.47 -24.11 -5.34
C VAL A 343 -8.02 -24.24 -6.80
N LYS A 344 -8.96 -24.10 -7.74
CA LYS A 344 -8.65 -24.10 -9.17
C LYS A 344 -7.69 -22.97 -9.53
N THR A 345 -7.97 -21.75 -9.09
CA THR A 345 -7.13 -20.58 -9.41
C THR A 345 -5.76 -20.68 -8.76
N LEU A 346 -5.68 -21.18 -7.52
CA LEU A 346 -4.42 -21.45 -6.84
C LEU A 346 -3.54 -22.42 -7.65
N LEU A 347 -4.13 -23.49 -8.18
CA LEU A 347 -3.45 -24.49 -8.99
C LEU A 347 -3.02 -23.95 -10.36
N ASP A 348 -3.92 -23.28 -11.07
CA ASP A 348 -3.65 -22.72 -12.40
C ASP A 348 -2.50 -21.70 -12.34
N GLU A 349 -2.53 -20.79 -11.36
CA GLU A 349 -1.49 -19.77 -11.19
C GLU A 349 -0.18 -20.36 -10.65
N TYR A 350 -0.22 -21.44 -9.86
CA TYR A 350 0.97 -22.20 -9.47
C TYR A 350 1.66 -22.78 -10.70
N TYR A 351 0.92 -23.41 -11.62
CA TYR A 351 1.50 -23.98 -12.83
C TYR A 351 2.09 -22.94 -13.78
N ILE A 352 1.48 -21.75 -13.86
CA ILE A 352 2.06 -20.63 -14.61
C ILE A 352 3.43 -20.25 -14.04
N LEU A 353 3.54 -20.10 -12.71
CA LEU A 353 4.80 -19.78 -12.05
C LEU A 353 5.83 -20.91 -12.18
N GLN A 354 5.42 -22.16 -11.99
CA GLN A 354 6.26 -23.35 -12.16
C GLN A 354 6.85 -23.41 -13.57
N LYS A 355 6.03 -23.24 -14.61
CA LYS A 355 6.49 -23.27 -16.00
C LYS A 355 7.48 -22.14 -16.29
N THR A 356 7.21 -20.95 -15.76
CA THR A 356 8.05 -19.77 -16.00
C THR A 356 9.39 -19.86 -15.27
N ARG A 357 9.39 -20.38 -14.05
CA ARG A 357 10.59 -20.47 -13.18
C ARG A 357 11.35 -21.78 -13.28
N LYS A 358 10.76 -22.81 -13.89
CA LYS A 358 11.31 -24.16 -14.03
C LYS A 358 11.68 -24.80 -12.69
N THR A 359 10.85 -24.62 -11.65
CA THR A 359 11.02 -25.23 -10.32
C THR A 359 9.68 -25.57 -9.67
N HIS A 360 9.63 -26.65 -8.90
CA HIS A 360 8.44 -27.06 -8.12
C HIS A 360 8.25 -26.22 -6.84
N PHE A 361 9.31 -25.61 -6.33
CA PHE A 361 9.25 -24.79 -5.13
C PHE A 361 9.00 -23.33 -5.50
N ILE A 362 7.74 -22.91 -5.36
CA ILE A 362 7.30 -21.58 -5.73
C ILE A 362 7.26 -20.68 -4.50
N ASN A 363 7.69 -19.44 -4.67
CA ASN A 363 7.53 -18.43 -3.64
C ASN A 363 6.03 -18.15 -3.45
N LEU A 364 5.53 -18.45 -2.25
CA LEU A 364 4.12 -18.35 -1.92
C LEU A 364 3.57 -16.93 -2.09
N LEU A 365 4.40 -15.90 -1.88
CA LEU A 365 3.99 -14.52 -2.03
C LEU A 365 3.78 -14.15 -3.50
N ASP A 366 4.59 -14.69 -4.41
CA ASP A 366 4.38 -14.49 -5.84
C ASP A 366 3.08 -15.16 -6.31
N LEU A 367 2.77 -16.34 -5.77
CA LEU A 367 1.49 -17.02 -6.03
C LEU A 367 0.31 -16.22 -5.47
N LYS A 368 0.43 -15.70 -4.23
CA LYS A 368 -0.55 -14.82 -3.60
C LYS A 368 -0.88 -13.62 -4.48
N GLU A 369 0.12 -12.91 -5.01
CA GLU A 369 -0.15 -11.75 -5.87
C GLU A 369 -0.96 -12.13 -7.11
N ARG A 370 -0.70 -13.30 -7.71
CA ARG A 370 -1.42 -13.76 -8.91
C ARG A 370 -2.84 -14.19 -8.60
N VAL A 371 -3.04 -14.97 -7.53
CA VAL A 371 -4.37 -15.44 -7.12
C VAL A 371 -5.25 -14.26 -6.69
N CYS A 372 -4.73 -13.35 -5.86
CA CYS A 372 -5.45 -12.13 -5.47
C CYS A 372 -5.83 -11.28 -6.68
N PHE A 373 -4.96 -11.21 -7.69
CA PHE A 373 -5.23 -10.44 -8.91
C PHE A 373 -6.32 -11.11 -9.77
N LYS A 374 -6.29 -12.43 -9.90
CA LYS A 374 -7.28 -13.18 -10.69
C LYS A 374 -8.66 -13.18 -10.05
N LEU A 375 -8.74 -13.44 -8.75
CA LEU A 375 -10.00 -13.50 -8.01
C LEU A 375 -10.51 -12.12 -7.56
N ARG A 376 -9.70 -11.06 -7.71
CA ARG A 376 -10.01 -9.71 -7.20
C ARG A 376 -10.38 -9.72 -5.72
N ILE A 377 -9.62 -10.46 -4.92
CA ILE A 377 -9.82 -10.56 -3.48
C ILE A 377 -8.72 -9.81 -2.70
N PRO A 378 -9.05 -9.27 -1.51
CA PRO A 378 -8.06 -8.74 -0.58
C PRO A 378 -7.07 -9.79 -0.11
N SER A 379 -5.90 -9.34 0.35
CA SER A 379 -4.82 -10.24 0.82
C SER A 379 -5.24 -11.11 2.01
N PHE A 380 -6.06 -10.57 2.93
CA PHE A 380 -6.52 -11.33 4.09
C PHE A 380 -7.49 -12.45 3.69
N VAL A 381 -8.28 -12.27 2.62
CA VAL A 381 -9.16 -13.33 2.09
C VAL A 381 -8.34 -14.46 1.51
N PHE A 382 -7.24 -14.15 0.80
CA PHE A 382 -6.31 -15.18 0.34
C PHE A 382 -5.70 -15.96 1.50
N ASP A 383 -5.25 -15.25 2.55
CA ASP A 383 -4.62 -15.88 3.71
C ASP A 383 -5.60 -16.85 4.40
N ASP A 384 -6.84 -16.39 4.68
CA ASP A 384 -7.91 -17.21 5.26
C ASP A 384 -8.25 -18.41 4.33
N SER A 385 -8.42 -18.17 3.03
CA SER A 385 -8.78 -19.21 2.04
C SER A 385 -7.69 -20.26 1.88
N LEU A 386 -6.42 -19.85 1.91
CA LEU A 386 -5.29 -20.76 1.84
C LEU A 386 -5.19 -21.63 3.10
N GLU A 387 -5.47 -21.08 4.28
CA GLU A 387 -5.51 -21.85 5.53
C GLU A 387 -6.59 -22.94 5.47
N HIS A 388 -7.81 -22.60 5.07
CA HIS A 388 -8.90 -23.59 4.88
C HIS A 388 -8.52 -24.65 3.84
N THR A 389 -7.99 -24.21 2.69
CA THR A 389 -7.51 -25.13 1.64
C THR A 389 -6.45 -26.09 2.16
N TYR A 390 -5.50 -25.60 2.95
CA TYR A 390 -4.44 -26.42 3.52
C TYR A 390 -4.99 -27.42 4.56
N LEU A 391 -5.98 -27.04 5.37
CA LEU A 391 -6.66 -27.97 6.28
C LEU A 391 -7.39 -29.09 5.52
N LEU A 392 -8.08 -28.76 4.42
CA LEU A 392 -8.72 -29.76 3.56
C LEU A 392 -7.70 -30.70 2.90
N ASN A 393 -6.55 -30.17 2.48
CA ASN A 393 -5.43 -30.95 1.98
C ASN A 393 -4.93 -31.97 3.03
N LEU A 394 -4.70 -31.54 4.27
CA LEU A 394 -4.26 -32.41 5.36
C LEU A 394 -5.29 -33.50 5.69
N GLN A 395 -6.57 -33.24 5.47
CA GLN A 395 -7.66 -34.21 5.64
C GLN A 395 -7.84 -35.16 4.45
N GLY A 396 -7.05 -35.02 3.38
CA GLY A 396 -7.20 -35.81 2.14
C GLY A 396 -8.48 -35.49 1.36
N LYS A 397 -9.10 -34.32 1.61
CA LYS A 397 -10.37 -33.90 0.97
C LYS A 397 -10.16 -33.16 -0.35
N LEU A 398 -8.91 -32.89 -0.73
CA LEU A 398 -8.56 -32.29 -2.02
C LEU A 398 -7.98 -33.33 -2.97
N LYS A 399 -8.18 -33.11 -4.28
CA LYS A 399 -7.55 -33.90 -5.36
C LYS A 399 -6.09 -33.49 -5.64
N ILE A 400 -5.57 -32.55 -4.85
CA ILE A 400 -4.21 -32.03 -4.94
C ILE A 400 -3.52 -32.20 -3.60
N GLN A 401 -2.20 -32.34 -3.65
CA GLN A 401 -1.29 -32.33 -2.52
C GLN A 401 -0.58 -30.98 -2.45
N ILE A 402 -0.72 -30.29 -1.33
CA ILE A 402 -0.06 -29.02 -1.05
C ILE A 402 0.99 -29.23 0.04
N SER A 403 2.24 -28.89 -0.25
CA SER A 403 3.30 -28.72 0.75
C SER A 403 3.55 -27.23 0.99
N LEU A 404 3.56 -26.82 2.26
CA LEU A 404 3.87 -25.46 2.69
C LEU A 404 5.11 -25.47 3.58
N GLU A 405 6.15 -24.77 3.12
CA GLU A 405 7.44 -24.72 3.79
C GLU A 405 7.81 -23.31 4.21
N ALA A 406 8.73 -23.27 5.17
CA ALA A 406 9.40 -22.07 5.62
C ALA A 406 10.89 -22.31 5.41
N ASP A 407 11.48 -21.68 4.40
CA ASP A 407 12.94 -21.64 4.30
C ASP A 407 13.49 -20.57 5.26
N ARG A 408 14.77 -20.71 5.65
CA ARG A 408 15.44 -19.94 6.69
C ARG A 408 15.20 -18.43 6.58
N LEU A 409 15.14 -17.83 7.76
CA LEU A 409 14.57 -16.53 7.99
C LEU A 409 15.40 -15.38 7.33
N PRO A 410 14.71 -14.29 6.96
CA PRO A 410 15.19 -12.96 6.56
C PRO A 410 16.54 -12.41 7.02
N TYR A 411 17.13 -12.88 8.11
CA TYR A 411 18.38 -12.32 8.64
C TYR A 411 19.63 -12.72 7.83
N GLU A 412 19.52 -13.61 6.83
CA GLU A 412 20.67 -14.12 6.08
C GLU A 412 20.93 -13.42 4.72
N THR A 413 20.10 -12.49 4.24
CA THR A 413 20.36 -11.83 2.94
C THR A 413 19.71 -10.45 2.76
N ASN A 414 20.51 -9.41 2.45
CA ASN A 414 20.14 -7.99 2.24
C ASN A 414 19.12 -7.67 1.11
N ALA A 415 18.35 -8.62 0.59
CA ALA A 415 17.64 -8.46 -0.67
C ALA A 415 16.14 -8.13 -0.53
N MET A 416 15.57 -7.61 -1.62
CA MET A 416 14.25 -6.95 -1.67
C MET A 416 13.07 -7.81 -1.20
N TYR A 417 13.22 -9.15 -1.21
CA TYR A 417 12.20 -10.10 -0.73
C TYR A 417 11.94 -10.00 0.78
N LEU A 418 12.85 -9.39 1.54
CA LEU A 418 12.68 -9.07 2.97
C LEU A 418 11.64 -7.98 3.27
N LYS A 419 10.96 -7.43 2.26
CA LYS A 419 9.95 -6.39 2.44
C LYS A 419 8.52 -6.92 2.47
N ARG A 420 8.32 -8.20 2.15
CA ARG A 420 7.00 -8.81 2.08
C ARG A 420 6.71 -9.59 3.36
N GLU A 421 5.55 -9.34 3.94
CA GLU A 421 5.10 -10.12 5.10
C GLU A 421 4.82 -11.57 4.66
N PRO A 422 5.42 -12.57 5.31
CA PRO A 422 5.13 -13.97 5.03
C PRO A 422 3.67 -14.33 5.38
N VAL A 423 3.17 -15.42 4.80
CA VAL A 423 1.80 -15.88 5.07
C VAL A 423 1.81 -16.71 6.35
N LEU A 424 0.91 -16.41 7.29
CA LEU A 424 0.75 -17.16 8.52
C LEU A 424 -0.27 -18.29 8.30
N ILE A 425 0.14 -19.54 8.50
CA ILE A 425 -0.73 -20.72 8.39
C ILE A 425 -0.53 -21.56 9.65
N ASN A 426 -1.59 -21.85 10.40
CA ASN A 426 -1.53 -22.59 11.67
C ASN A 426 -0.47 -22.02 12.64
N GLY A 427 -0.41 -20.68 12.76
CA GLY A 427 0.55 -19.99 13.63
C GLY A 427 2.02 -20.04 13.17
N LYS A 428 2.32 -20.59 12.00
CA LYS A 428 3.68 -20.66 11.43
C LYS A 428 3.78 -19.84 10.16
N LEU A 429 4.87 -19.11 10.01
CA LEU A 429 5.16 -18.34 8.80
C LEU A 429 5.57 -19.27 7.67
N LYS A 430 5.00 -19.06 6.49
CA LYS A 430 5.23 -19.83 5.27
C LYS A 430 5.62 -18.89 4.13
N ASN A 431 6.59 -19.31 3.32
CA ASN A 431 7.10 -18.53 2.19
C ASN A 431 7.29 -19.37 0.92
N ILE A 432 7.20 -20.70 1.01
CA ILE A 432 7.32 -21.62 -0.12
C ILE A 432 6.09 -22.52 -0.19
N ILE A 433 5.64 -22.78 -1.41
CA ILE A 433 4.56 -23.71 -1.73
C ILE A 433 4.97 -24.65 -2.88
N ALA A 434 4.60 -25.92 -2.75
CA ALA A 434 4.61 -26.89 -3.83
C ALA A 434 3.24 -27.55 -3.94
N ILE A 435 2.74 -27.77 -5.17
CA ILE A 435 1.44 -28.39 -5.42
C ILE A 435 1.61 -29.51 -6.45
N ASN A 436 1.15 -30.70 -6.11
CA ASN A 436 1.14 -31.88 -6.98
C ASN A 436 -0.28 -32.43 -7.11
N TYR A 437 -0.56 -33.16 -8.18
CA TYR A 437 -1.77 -33.99 -8.25
C TYR A 437 -1.59 -35.26 -7.43
N ASN A 438 -2.68 -35.69 -6.79
CA ASN A 438 -2.75 -37.02 -6.16
C ASN A 438 -2.74 -38.14 -7.19
#